data_AF-A0A382HYH5-F1
#
_entry.id   AF-A0A382HYH5-F1
#
_cell.length_a   1.000
_cell.length_b   1.000
_cell.length_c   1.000
_cell.angle_alpha   90.00
_cell.angle_beta   90.00
_cell.angle_gamma   90.00
#
_symmetry.space_group_name_H-M   'P 1'
#
loop_
_entity.id
_entity.type
_entity.pdbx_description
1 polymer ?
#
loop_
_entity_poly.entity_id
_entity_poly.type
_entity_poly.pdbx_seq_one_letter_code
_entity_poly.pdbx_strand_id
1 'polypeptide(L)'
;MLAYTYMQNKKSKVVIINKESKGYLAKLLATENITIQHKKVKTAYFDVKNRVLCLPIWKNMGNDVIDLLISHEVGHALFTPEDGWRKAIDKGIQHSFLNVIEDARIEKLIKRKYPGLRQSFIKGYIELINNNFFGTKEKDVNNMLLIDRLNIHFKSSIVGSTVKFTNKKELDIVKRMDNLETWEDVVKLAEELGGYCKSEMKSKGIVQLQVGDMDDEDSEEY
;
A
#
# COMPACT_ATOMS: atom_id res chain seq x y z
N MET A 1 19.15 32.68 18.66
CA MET A 1 20.08 32.61 17.50
C MET A 1 20.70 31.22 17.33
N LEU A 2 21.09 30.51 18.40
CA LEU A 2 21.74 29.18 18.32
C LEU A 2 20.85 28.01 17.83
N ALA A 3 19.54 28.02 18.09
CA ALA A 3 18.64 26.95 17.64
C ALA A 3 18.28 27.03 16.14
N TYR A 4 18.27 28.24 15.56
CA TYR A 4 17.91 28.46 14.15
C TYR A 4 19.02 27.99 13.21
N THR A 5 20.28 28.08 13.64
CA THR A 5 21.45 27.60 12.88
C THR A 5 21.56 26.07 12.87
N TYR A 6 20.99 25.37 13.86
CA TYR A 6 21.03 23.89 13.93
C TYR A 6 20.08 23.21 12.92
N MET A 7 18.99 23.89 12.54
CA MET A 7 18.01 23.34 11.58
C MET A 7 18.41 23.51 10.11
N GLN A 8 19.36 24.39 9.81
CA GLN A 8 19.75 24.72 8.43
C GLN A 8 20.85 23.82 7.83
N ASN A 9 21.32 22.81 8.58
CA ASN A 9 22.50 22.01 8.21
C ASN A 9 22.24 20.50 7.98
N LYS A 10 21.00 20.07 7.77
CA LYS A 10 20.74 18.76 7.15
C LYS A 10 20.84 18.89 5.63
N LYS A 11 22.07 18.97 5.10
CA LYS A 11 22.31 18.49 3.74
C LYS A 11 21.80 17.06 3.71
N SER A 12 20.76 16.79 2.92
CA SER A 12 20.18 15.47 2.72
C SER A 12 21.31 14.51 2.40
N LYS A 13 21.66 13.65 3.35
CA LYS A 13 22.72 12.65 3.17
C LYS A 13 22.24 11.77 2.01
N VAL A 14 22.99 11.73 0.91
CA VAL A 14 22.65 10.86 -0.23
C VAL A 14 22.66 9.43 0.31
N VAL A 15 21.48 8.82 0.39
CA VAL A 15 21.33 7.43 0.80
C VAL A 15 21.64 6.57 -0.42
N ILE A 16 22.78 5.88 -0.39
CA ILE A 16 23.13 4.92 -1.43
C ILE A 16 22.48 3.59 -1.06
N ILE A 17 21.51 3.17 -1.86
CA ILE A 17 20.83 1.87 -1.70
C ILE A 17 21.69 0.78 -2.37
N ASN A 18 22.12 -0.21 -1.59
CA ASN A 18 22.74 -1.42 -2.13
C ASN A 18 21.64 -2.35 -2.70
N LYS A 19 21.42 -2.26 -4.01
CA LYS A 19 20.39 -3.04 -4.71
C LYS A 19 20.57 -4.55 -4.57
N GLU A 20 21.81 -5.03 -4.53
CA GLU A 20 22.11 -6.46 -4.40
C GLU A 20 21.68 -6.98 -3.03
N SER A 21 22.10 -6.31 -1.95
CA SER A 21 21.70 -6.70 -0.59
C SER A 21 20.19 -6.64 -0.38
N LYS A 22 19.52 -5.62 -0.94
CA LYS A 22 18.06 -5.52 -0.90
C LYS A 22 17.38 -6.62 -1.73
N GLY A 23 18.01 -7.02 -2.83
CA GLY A 23 17.59 -8.18 -3.61
C GLY A 23 17.66 -9.50 -2.83
N TYR A 24 18.74 -9.74 -2.08
CA TYR A 24 18.83 -10.93 -1.20
C TYR A 24 17.79 -10.90 -0.08
N LEU A 25 17.56 -9.74 0.54
CA LEU A 25 16.51 -9.58 1.54
C LEU A 25 15.14 -9.98 0.98
N ALA A 26 14.77 -9.46 -0.19
CA ALA A 26 13.49 -9.77 -0.82
C ALA A 26 13.32 -11.27 -1.09
N LYS A 27 14.35 -11.94 -1.64
CA LYS A 27 14.32 -13.39 -1.88
C LYS A 27 14.18 -14.21 -0.60
N LEU A 28 14.89 -13.82 0.46
CA LEU A 28 14.79 -14.50 1.76
C LEU A 28 13.41 -14.34 2.40
N LEU A 29 12.81 -13.14 2.30
CA LEU A 29 11.47 -12.88 2.83
C LEU A 29 10.38 -13.60 2.01
N ALA A 30 10.54 -13.71 0.68
CA ALA A 30 9.59 -14.38 -0.19
C ALA A 30 9.52 -15.89 0.03
N THR A 31 10.56 -16.50 0.60
CA THR A 31 10.63 -17.96 0.85
C THR A 31 10.47 -18.81 -0.42
N GLU A 32 10.68 -18.20 -1.59
CA GLU A 32 10.59 -18.80 -2.91
C GLU A 32 11.49 -18.07 -3.89
N ASN A 33 11.60 -18.61 -5.11
CA ASN A 33 12.34 -17.95 -6.18
C ASN A 33 11.49 -16.84 -6.80
N ILE A 34 11.94 -15.60 -6.65
CA ILE A 34 11.38 -14.43 -7.32
C ILE A 34 12.45 -13.74 -8.20
N THR A 35 11.98 -13.13 -9.28
CA THR A 35 12.81 -12.23 -10.09
C THR A 35 12.68 -10.81 -9.56
N ILE A 36 13.79 -10.08 -9.49
CA ILE A 36 13.80 -8.70 -8.98
C ILE A 36 14.23 -7.77 -10.11
N GLN A 37 13.40 -6.77 -10.38
CA GLN A 37 13.62 -5.76 -11.41
C GLN A 37 13.64 -4.37 -10.80
N HIS A 38 14.41 -3.46 -11.39
CA HIS A 38 14.38 -2.05 -11.03
C HIS A 38 14.01 -1.22 -12.26
N LYS A 39 12.85 -0.56 -12.21
CA LYS A 39 12.32 0.23 -13.33
C LYS A 39 12.05 1.68 -12.93
N LYS A 40 11.87 2.55 -13.93
CA LYS A 40 11.39 3.92 -13.74
C LYS A 40 9.86 3.90 -13.66
N VAL A 41 9.34 3.38 -12.56
CA VAL A 41 7.90 3.30 -12.25
C VAL A 41 7.56 4.16 -11.04
N LYS A 42 6.29 4.50 -10.89
CA LYS A 42 5.80 5.36 -9.81
C LYS A 42 6.02 4.73 -8.42
N THR A 43 5.77 3.44 -8.29
CA THR A 43 5.90 2.67 -7.03
C THR A 43 6.34 1.23 -7.30
N ALA A 44 6.56 0.44 -6.24
CA ALA A 44 6.85 -0.99 -6.33
C ALA A 44 5.58 -1.79 -6.62
N TYR A 45 5.72 -2.94 -7.26
CA TYR A 45 4.60 -3.87 -7.44
C TYR A 45 5.11 -5.31 -7.53
N PHE A 46 4.26 -6.27 -7.20
CA PHE A 46 4.50 -7.69 -7.37
C PHE A 46 3.61 -8.30 -8.46
N ASP A 47 4.23 -8.78 -9.53
CA ASP A 47 3.55 -9.60 -10.54
C ASP A 47 3.37 -11.01 -10.00
N VAL A 48 2.17 -11.29 -9.48
CA VAL A 48 1.81 -12.56 -8.83
C VAL A 48 1.92 -13.73 -9.82
N LYS A 49 1.67 -13.51 -11.11
CA LYS A 49 1.69 -14.52 -12.18
C LYS A 49 3.12 -14.90 -12.57
N ASN A 50 3.96 -13.91 -12.84
CA ASN A 50 5.33 -14.14 -13.31
C ASN A 50 6.36 -14.20 -12.16
N ARG A 51 5.92 -13.99 -10.91
CA ARG A 51 6.76 -13.95 -9.70
C ARG A 51 7.86 -12.89 -9.80
N VAL A 52 7.48 -11.69 -10.26
CA VAL A 52 8.41 -10.57 -10.46
C VAL A 52 8.12 -9.47 -9.44
N LEU A 53 9.11 -9.17 -8.61
CA LEU A 53 9.15 -7.98 -7.78
C LEU A 53 9.77 -6.82 -8.58
N CYS A 54 8.98 -5.80 -8.89
CA CYS A 54 9.48 -4.56 -9.50
C CYS A 54 9.66 -3.48 -8.44
N LEU A 55 10.87 -2.92 -8.32
CA LEU A 55 11.18 -1.82 -7.42
C LEU A 55 11.42 -0.52 -8.20
N PRO A 56 10.95 0.63 -7.68
CA PRO A 56 11.12 1.89 -8.38
C PRO A 56 12.55 2.44 -8.22
N ILE A 57 13.00 3.22 -9.22
CA ILE A 57 14.25 3.97 -9.15
C ILE A 57 13.95 5.42 -8.76
N TRP A 58 14.02 5.71 -7.46
CA TRP A 58 13.85 7.06 -6.91
C TRP A 58 15.18 7.72 -6.56
N LYS A 59 15.29 9.05 -6.76
CA LYS A 59 16.51 9.81 -6.45
C LYS A 59 16.81 9.92 -4.96
N ASN A 60 15.78 9.99 -4.11
CA ASN A 60 15.89 10.21 -2.67
C ASN A 60 15.04 9.19 -1.90
N MET A 61 15.37 7.91 -2.02
CA MET A 61 14.67 6.84 -1.29
C MET A 61 15.45 6.43 -0.06
N GLY A 62 14.83 6.54 1.12
CA GLY A 62 15.39 6.04 2.37
C GLY A 62 15.49 4.51 2.41
N ASN A 63 16.38 4.00 3.26
CA ASN A 63 16.52 2.55 3.46
C ASN A 63 15.23 1.92 4.02
N ASP A 64 14.56 2.60 4.94
CA ASP A 64 13.30 2.11 5.52
C ASP A 64 12.16 2.11 4.49
N VAL A 65 12.17 3.03 3.52
CA VAL A 65 11.18 3.09 2.44
C VAL A 65 11.36 1.91 1.49
N ILE A 66 12.57 1.61 1.03
CA ILE A 66 12.78 0.43 0.17
C ILE A 66 12.48 -0.88 0.93
N ASP A 67 12.80 -0.95 2.22
CA ASP A 67 12.47 -2.13 3.02
C ASP A 67 10.95 -2.27 3.22
N LEU A 68 10.24 -1.17 3.41
CA LEU A 68 8.77 -1.15 3.42
C LEU A 68 8.21 -1.68 2.10
N LEU A 69 8.63 -1.11 0.97
CA LEU A 69 8.15 -1.52 -0.36
C LEU A 69 8.42 -3.00 -0.62
N ILE A 70 9.64 -3.47 -0.37
CA ILE A 70 9.97 -4.91 -0.49
C ILE A 70 9.09 -5.76 0.41
N SER A 71 8.91 -5.37 1.66
CA SER A 71 8.12 -6.14 2.63
C SER A 71 6.65 -6.22 2.24
N HIS A 72 6.11 -5.12 1.71
CA HIS A 72 4.76 -5.02 1.20
C HIS A 72 4.58 -5.94 0.00
N GLU A 73 5.39 -5.80 -1.05
CA GLU A 73 5.28 -6.62 -2.26
C GLU A 73 5.54 -8.11 -2.02
N VAL A 74 6.45 -8.44 -1.09
CA VAL A 74 6.63 -9.83 -0.67
C VAL A 74 5.42 -10.37 0.09
N GLY A 75 4.63 -9.50 0.74
CA GLY A 75 3.32 -9.83 1.27
C GLY A 75 2.40 -10.38 0.17
N HIS A 76 2.34 -9.71 -0.99
CA HIS A 76 1.58 -10.22 -2.14
C HIS A 76 2.11 -11.56 -2.64
N ALA A 77 3.44 -11.68 -2.77
CA ALA A 77 4.06 -12.95 -3.15
C ALA A 77 3.57 -14.11 -2.27
N LEU A 78 3.59 -13.92 -0.96
CA LEU A 78 3.28 -14.98 0.00
C LEU A 78 1.79 -15.28 0.15
N PHE A 79 0.93 -14.26 0.02
CA PHE A 79 -0.44 -14.35 0.52
C PHE A 79 -1.50 -14.04 -0.53
N THR A 80 -1.16 -13.49 -1.70
CA THR A 80 -2.12 -13.20 -2.77
C THR A 80 -2.15 -14.35 -3.79
N PRO A 81 -3.27 -15.07 -3.93
CA PRO A 81 -3.38 -16.15 -4.91
C PRO A 81 -3.68 -15.59 -6.31
N GLU A 82 -2.84 -15.90 -7.31
CA GLU A 82 -3.01 -15.45 -8.71
C GLU A 82 -4.38 -15.84 -9.29
N ASP A 83 -4.73 -17.13 -9.20
CA ASP A 83 -6.02 -17.63 -9.68
C ASP A 83 -7.20 -16.97 -8.96
N GLY A 84 -7.01 -16.66 -7.67
CA GLY A 84 -8.01 -15.98 -6.85
C GLY A 84 -8.21 -14.53 -7.27
N TRP A 85 -7.11 -13.82 -7.57
CA TRP A 85 -7.10 -12.46 -8.10
C TRP A 85 -7.83 -12.40 -9.44
N ARG A 86 -7.44 -13.24 -10.40
CA ARG A 86 -8.05 -13.30 -11.73
C ARG A 86 -9.55 -13.59 -11.66
N LYS A 87 -9.97 -14.58 -10.85
CA LYS A 87 -11.40 -14.89 -10.65
C LYS A 87 -12.19 -13.73 -10.03
N ALA A 88 -11.57 -12.92 -9.17
CA ALA A 88 -12.22 -11.77 -8.56
C ALA A 88 -12.45 -10.65 -9.59
N ILE A 89 -11.47 -10.42 -10.46
CA ILE A 89 -11.59 -9.50 -11.61
C ILE A 89 -12.64 -9.99 -12.61
N ASP A 90 -12.63 -11.29 -12.96
CA ASP A 90 -13.62 -11.90 -13.87
C ASP A 90 -15.07 -11.77 -13.37
N LYS A 91 -15.27 -11.70 -12.04
CA LYS A 91 -16.57 -11.44 -11.40
C LYS A 91 -17.01 -9.97 -11.48
N GLY A 92 -16.17 -9.08 -11.97
CA GLY A 92 -16.43 -7.65 -12.07
C GLY A 92 -16.15 -6.86 -10.79
N ILE A 93 -15.35 -7.41 -9.87
CA ILE A 93 -14.86 -6.63 -8.72
C ILE A 93 -13.80 -5.66 -9.22
N GLN A 94 -13.89 -4.39 -8.80
CA GLN A 94 -12.95 -3.37 -9.23
C GLN A 94 -11.56 -3.64 -8.64
N HIS A 95 -10.55 -3.57 -9.50
CA HIS A 95 -9.14 -3.80 -9.14
C HIS A 95 -8.70 -2.99 -7.92
N SER A 96 -8.97 -1.68 -7.94
CA SER A 96 -8.62 -0.76 -6.85
C SER A 96 -9.27 -1.09 -5.50
N PHE A 97 -10.42 -1.76 -5.49
CA PHE A 97 -11.04 -2.19 -4.26
C PHE A 97 -10.35 -3.44 -3.71
N LEU A 98 -10.05 -4.40 -4.59
CA LEU A 98 -9.31 -5.60 -4.22
C LEU A 98 -7.93 -5.24 -3.68
N ASN A 99 -7.21 -4.34 -4.36
CA ASN A 99 -5.87 -3.93 -3.97
C ASN A 99 -5.86 -3.29 -2.58
N VAL A 100 -6.64 -2.24 -2.35
CA VAL A 100 -6.71 -1.55 -1.04
C VAL A 100 -7.05 -2.50 0.12
N ILE A 101 -7.92 -3.48 -0.11
CA ILE A 101 -8.35 -4.43 0.92
C ILE A 101 -7.29 -5.52 1.11
N GLU A 102 -6.69 -6.00 0.03
CA GLU A 102 -5.61 -6.97 0.07
C GLU A 102 -4.37 -6.40 0.76
N ASP A 103 -3.98 -5.15 0.47
CA ASP A 103 -2.90 -4.42 1.14
C ASP A 103 -3.02 -4.48 2.66
N ALA A 104 -4.22 -4.23 3.19
CA ALA A 104 -4.45 -4.29 4.63
C ALA A 104 -4.22 -5.70 5.19
N ARG A 105 -4.62 -6.73 4.43
CA ARG A 105 -4.43 -8.13 4.82
C ARG A 105 -2.96 -8.55 4.73
N ILE A 106 -2.33 -8.39 3.57
CA ILE A 106 -0.95 -8.83 3.32
C ILE A 106 0.02 -8.13 4.28
N GLU A 107 -0.18 -6.85 4.56
CA GLU A 107 0.65 -6.15 5.52
C GLU A 107 0.49 -6.70 6.94
N LYS A 108 -0.75 -6.98 7.36
CA LYS A 108 -0.99 -7.61 8.66
C LYS A 108 -0.28 -8.96 8.75
N LEU A 109 -0.41 -9.79 7.72
CA LEU A 109 0.18 -11.12 7.69
C LEU A 109 1.70 -11.10 7.63
N ILE A 110 2.32 -10.23 6.81
CA ILE A 110 3.78 -10.13 6.72
C ILE A 110 4.39 -9.56 8.01
N LYS A 111 3.76 -8.57 8.65
CA LYS A 111 4.19 -8.03 9.96
C LYS A 111 4.04 -9.07 11.09
N ARG A 112 3.10 -10.02 10.94
CA ARG A 112 2.95 -11.16 11.86
C ARG A 112 4.02 -12.21 11.63
N LYS A 113 4.29 -12.57 10.37
CA LYS A 113 5.30 -13.57 9.98
C LYS A 113 6.72 -13.09 10.29
N TYR A 114 7.01 -11.82 10.06
CA TYR A 114 8.32 -11.21 10.30
C TYR A 114 8.21 -9.97 11.21
N PRO A 115 8.17 -10.16 12.53
CA PRO A 115 8.00 -9.06 13.50
C PRO A 115 9.01 -7.91 13.38
N GLY A 116 10.23 -8.20 12.91
CA GLY A 116 11.29 -7.21 12.72
C GLY A 116 10.98 -6.15 11.65
N LEU A 117 10.05 -6.42 10.71
CA LEU A 117 9.68 -5.48 9.65
C LEU A 117 8.85 -4.30 10.15
N ARG A 118 8.24 -4.39 11.35
CA ARG A 118 7.39 -3.33 11.91
C ARG A 118 8.08 -1.97 11.92
N GLN A 119 9.37 -1.94 12.22
CA GLN A 119 10.12 -0.69 12.29
C GLN A 119 10.32 -0.05 10.90
N SER A 120 10.55 -0.87 9.87
CA SER A 120 10.65 -0.43 8.48
C SER A 120 9.31 0.12 7.98
N PHE A 121 8.19 -0.55 8.30
CA PHE A 121 6.86 -0.03 7.99
C PHE A 121 6.61 1.35 8.66
N ILE A 122 6.90 1.49 9.96
CA ILE A 122 6.72 2.77 10.68
C ILE A 122 7.55 3.89 10.04
N LYS A 123 8.86 3.67 9.88
CA LYS A 123 9.78 4.70 9.39
C LYS A 123 9.54 5.01 7.91
N GLY A 124 9.29 3.99 7.11
CA GLY A 124 8.97 4.12 5.70
C GLY A 124 7.69 4.92 5.49
N TYR A 125 6.60 4.62 6.22
CA TYR A 125 5.36 5.40 6.10
C TYR A 125 5.51 6.84 6.60
N ILE A 126 6.26 7.10 7.68
CA ILE A 126 6.60 8.47 8.11
C ILE A 126 7.28 9.23 6.96
N GLU A 127 8.27 8.62 6.30
CA GLU A 127 8.99 9.24 5.20
C GLU A 127 8.07 9.49 3.98
N LEU A 128 7.28 8.49 3.58
CA LEU A 128 6.32 8.62 2.46
C LEU A 128 5.29 9.73 2.72
N ILE A 129 4.73 9.81 3.94
CA ILE A 129 3.76 10.85 4.32
C ILE A 129 4.41 12.23 4.32
N ASN A 130 5.61 12.37 4.91
CA ASN A 130 6.34 13.64 4.94
C ASN A 130 6.69 14.15 3.52
N ASN A 131 6.95 13.22 2.60
CA ASN A 131 7.21 13.52 1.19
C ASN A 131 5.93 13.71 0.37
N ASN A 132 4.74 13.73 1.00
CA ASN A 132 3.43 13.84 0.35
C ASN A 132 3.21 12.78 -0.75
N PHE A 133 3.74 11.57 -0.56
CA PHE A 133 3.66 10.50 -1.56
C PHE A 133 2.20 10.20 -1.93
N PHE A 134 1.31 10.14 -0.93
CA PHE A 134 -0.13 9.90 -1.11
C PHE A 134 -0.93 11.11 -1.62
N GLY A 135 -0.29 12.27 -1.81
CA GLY A 135 -0.97 13.47 -2.33
C GLY A 135 -2.07 14.02 -1.42
N THR A 136 -1.95 13.84 -0.10
CA THR A 136 -2.98 14.20 0.90
C THR A 136 -2.73 15.52 1.63
N LYS A 137 -1.54 16.13 1.51
CA LYS A 137 -1.12 17.30 2.31
C LYS A 137 -2.08 18.50 2.27
N GLU A 138 -2.78 18.68 1.15
CA GLU A 138 -3.69 19.82 0.92
C GLU A 138 -5.15 19.40 0.76
N LYS A 139 -5.47 18.13 1.02
CA LYS A 139 -6.81 17.56 0.84
C LYS A 139 -7.44 17.27 2.20
N ASP A 140 -8.73 17.53 2.33
CA ASP A 140 -9.49 17.00 3.46
C ASP A 140 -9.78 15.51 3.23
N VAL A 141 -8.92 14.67 3.79
CA VAL A 141 -9.03 13.21 3.69
C VAL A 141 -10.38 12.68 4.21
N ASN A 142 -11.06 13.40 5.11
CA ASN A 142 -12.34 12.97 5.65
C ASN A 142 -13.51 13.16 4.68
N ASN A 143 -13.34 13.97 3.63
CA ASN A 143 -14.35 14.17 2.59
C ASN A 143 -14.19 13.24 1.38
N MET A 144 -13.10 12.47 1.33
CA MET A 144 -12.87 11.48 0.28
C MET A 144 -13.90 10.33 0.36
N LEU A 145 -13.92 9.48 -0.68
CA LEU A 145 -14.72 8.26 -0.69
C LEU A 145 -14.23 7.31 0.41
N LEU A 146 -15.11 6.41 0.86
CA LEU A 146 -14.78 5.48 1.94
C LEU A 146 -13.54 4.63 1.60
N ILE A 147 -13.43 4.14 0.37
CA ILE A 147 -12.29 3.31 -0.06
C ILE A 147 -10.96 4.08 0.00
N ASP A 148 -10.95 5.36 -0.42
CA ASP A 148 -9.77 6.23 -0.34
C ASP A 148 -9.38 6.48 1.13
N ARG A 149 -10.38 6.73 1.99
CA ARG A 149 -10.21 6.89 3.45
C ARG A 149 -9.65 5.63 4.10
N LEU A 150 -10.11 4.45 3.71
CA LEU A 150 -9.59 3.16 4.18
C LEU A 150 -8.12 2.98 3.75
N ASN A 151 -7.80 3.20 2.47
CA ASN A 151 -6.43 3.09 1.98
C ASN A 151 -5.46 3.97 2.79
N ILE A 152 -5.81 5.26 2.97
CA ILE A 152 -5.02 6.19 3.78
C ILE A 152 -4.96 5.71 5.23
N HIS A 153 -6.08 5.27 5.82
CA HIS A 153 -6.12 4.81 7.19
C HIS A 153 -5.17 3.62 7.41
N PHE A 154 -5.23 2.59 6.57
CA PHE A 154 -4.42 1.38 6.74
C PHE A 154 -2.93 1.63 6.46
N LYS A 155 -2.59 2.59 5.58
CA LYS A 155 -1.20 3.03 5.34
C LYS A 155 -0.66 3.98 6.42
N SER A 156 -1.51 4.71 7.14
CA SER A 156 -1.10 5.68 8.16
C SER A 156 -1.41 5.28 9.61
N SER A 157 -2.16 4.20 9.85
CA SER A 157 -2.62 3.79 11.18
C SER A 157 -1.46 3.58 12.15
N ILE A 158 -0.37 2.98 11.67
CA ILE A 158 0.82 2.68 12.47
C ILE A 158 1.60 3.93 12.89
N VAL A 159 1.33 5.09 12.27
CA VAL A 159 1.99 6.37 12.55
C VAL A 159 1.02 7.45 13.08
N GLY A 160 -0.27 7.11 13.25
CA GLY A 160 -1.31 8.03 13.71
C GLY A 160 -2.13 8.62 12.56
N SER A 161 -3.10 7.84 12.06
CA SER A 161 -4.01 8.28 11.00
C SER A 161 -4.91 9.45 11.43
N THR A 162 -5.10 10.44 10.56
CA THR A 162 -6.02 11.58 10.77
C THR A 162 -7.43 11.32 10.23
N VAL A 163 -7.66 10.16 9.61
CA VAL A 163 -8.96 9.76 9.06
C VAL A 163 -9.91 9.41 10.21
N LYS A 164 -11.10 10.01 10.20
CA LYS A 164 -12.15 9.80 11.18
C LYS A 164 -13.26 8.96 10.57
N PHE A 165 -13.69 7.90 11.24
CA PHE A 165 -14.88 7.13 10.88
C PHE A 165 -15.93 7.33 11.97
N THR A 166 -17.07 7.93 11.62
CA THR A 166 -18.14 8.28 12.59
C THR A 166 -19.41 7.45 12.40
N ASN A 167 -19.59 6.89 11.20
CA ASN A 167 -20.73 6.05 10.88
C ASN A 167 -20.51 4.62 11.42
N LYS A 168 -21.52 4.04 12.07
CA LYS A 168 -21.48 2.65 12.60
C LYS A 168 -21.11 1.62 11.53
N LYS A 169 -21.60 1.78 10.29
CA LYS A 169 -21.27 0.90 9.17
C LYS A 169 -19.82 1.05 8.73
N GLU A 170 -19.30 2.29 8.67
CA GLU A 170 -17.88 2.51 8.35
C GLU A 170 -16.97 1.88 9.42
N LEU A 171 -17.32 2.04 10.71
CA LEU A 171 -16.58 1.45 11.81
C LEU A 171 -16.59 -0.09 11.78
N ASP A 172 -17.72 -0.70 11.39
CA ASP A 172 -17.80 -2.16 11.17
C ASP A 172 -16.87 -2.60 10.03
N ILE A 173 -16.84 -1.87 8.92
CA ILE A 173 -15.96 -2.14 7.78
C ILE A 173 -14.49 -2.04 8.19
N VAL A 174 -14.09 -0.98 8.91
CA VAL A 174 -12.71 -0.83 9.43
C VAL A 174 -12.34 -2.03 10.29
N LYS A 175 -13.22 -2.42 11.22
CA LYS A 175 -12.99 -3.58 12.08
C LYS A 175 -12.86 -4.88 11.29
N ARG A 176 -13.67 -5.09 10.24
CA ARG A 176 -13.56 -6.28 9.38
C ARG A 176 -12.26 -6.28 8.58
N MET A 177 -11.86 -5.11 8.08
CA MET A 177 -10.61 -4.91 7.35
C MET A 177 -9.37 -5.18 8.24
N ASP A 178 -9.39 -4.75 9.51
CA ASP A 178 -8.37 -5.12 10.51
C ASP A 178 -8.27 -6.65 10.75
N ASN A 179 -9.38 -7.37 10.59
CA ASN A 179 -9.51 -8.79 10.90
C ASN A 179 -9.43 -9.72 9.68
N LEU A 180 -9.07 -9.23 8.49
CA LEU A 180 -8.90 -10.05 7.27
C LEU A 180 -7.82 -11.12 7.44
N GLU A 181 -8.12 -12.40 7.25
CA GLU A 181 -7.10 -13.47 7.35
C GLU A 181 -6.94 -14.21 6.02
N THR A 182 -8.03 -14.41 5.30
CA THR A 182 -8.07 -15.20 4.06
C THR A 182 -8.32 -14.34 2.82
N TRP A 183 -7.98 -14.86 1.65
CA TRP A 183 -8.31 -14.22 0.38
C TRP A 183 -9.83 -14.10 0.19
N GLU A 184 -10.59 -15.08 0.69
CA GLU A 184 -12.05 -15.08 0.66
C GLU A 184 -12.64 -13.92 1.48
N ASP A 185 -12.01 -13.52 2.59
CA ASP A 185 -12.42 -12.34 3.37
C ASP A 185 -12.28 -11.06 2.54
N VAL A 186 -11.20 -10.95 1.76
CA VAL A 186 -10.91 -9.81 0.88
C VAL A 186 -11.96 -9.70 -0.21
N VAL A 187 -12.22 -10.80 -0.92
CA VAL A 187 -13.22 -10.84 -2.01
C VAL A 187 -14.60 -10.43 -1.50
N LYS A 188 -15.05 -10.98 -0.36
CA LYS A 188 -16.35 -10.64 0.24
C LYS A 188 -16.45 -9.16 0.60
N LEU A 189 -15.40 -8.58 1.20
CA LEU A 189 -15.40 -7.18 1.59
C LEU A 189 -15.32 -6.25 0.37
N ALA A 190 -14.58 -6.65 -0.67
CA ALA A 190 -14.47 -5.90 -1.93
C ALA A 190 -15.81 -5.84 -2.67
N GLU A 191 -16.54 -6.95 -2.75
CA GLU A 191 -17.89 -7.00 -3.35
C GLU A 191 -18.86 -6.06 -2.61
N GLU A 192 -18.85 -6.08 -1.27
CA GLU A 192 -19.68 -5.21 -0.44
C GLU A 192 -19.34 -3.73 -0.64
N LEU A 193 -18.05 -3.39 -0.60
CA LEU A 193 -17.58 -2.00 -0.75
C LEU A 193 -17.85 -1.45 -2.15
N GLY A 194 -17.77 -2.29 -3.19
CA GLY A 194 -18.14 -1.89 -4.55
C GLY A 194 -19.59 -1.42 -4.65
N GLY A 195 -20.52 -2.09 -3.97
CA GLY A 195 -21.93 -1.67 -3.88
C GLY A 195 -22.12 -0.38 -3.09
N TYR A 196 -21.42 -0.26 -1.95
CA TYR A 196 -21.47 0.95 -1.12
C TYR A 196 -20.94 2.18 -1.85
N CYS A 197 -19.77 2.08 -2.48
CA CYS A 197 -19.11 3.20 -3.13
C CYS A 197 -19.90 3.71 -4.35
N LYS A 198 -20.55 2.83 -5.12
CA LYS A 198 -21.47 3.25 -6.20
C LYS A 198 -22.60 4.16 -5.69
N SER A 199 -23.07 3.93 -4.46
CA SER A 199 -24.10 4.75 -3.83
C SER A 199 -23.52 6.06 -3.27
N GLU A 200 -22.33 5.98 -2.68
CA GLU A 200 -21.59 7.12 -2.15
C GLU A 200 -21.20 8.13 -3.24
N MET A 201 -20.65 7.65 -4.37
CA MET A 201 -20.27 8.47 -5.53
C MET A 201 -21.45 9.30 -6.06
N LYS A 202 -22.63 8.69 -6.18
CA LYS A 202 -23.86 9.38 -6.59
C LYS A 202 -24.27 10.47 -5.61
N SER A 203 -24.18 10.19 -4.30
CA SER A 203 -24.55 11.15 -3.25
C SER A 203 -23.59 12.35 -3.19
N LYS A 204 -22.28 12.11 -3.34
CA LYS A 204 -21.24 13.14 -3.26
C LYS A 204 -20.94 13.84 -4.59
N GLY A 205 -21.53 13.40 -5.71
CA GLY A 205 -21.22 13.93 -7.05
C GLY A 205 -19.79 13.64 -7.50
N ILE A 206 -19.14 12.61 -6.94
CA ILE A 206 -17.76 12.23 -7.26
C ILE A 206 -17.79 11.18 -8.38
N VAL A 207 -17.10 11.46 -9.48
CA VAL A 207 -17.07 10.60 -10.67
C VAL A 207 -15.86 9.67 -10.75
N GLN A 208 -14.84 9.88 -9.92
CA GLN A 208 -13.60 9.09 -9.95
C GLN A 208 -12.99 8.94 -8.55
N LEU A 209 -12.34 7.79 -8.31
CA LEU A 209 -11.54 7.52 -7.12
C LEU A 209 -10.33 8.46 -7.08
N GLN A 210 -9.99 8.98 -5.90
CA GLN A 210 -8.93 9.99 -5.77
C GLN A 210 -7.58 9.40 -5.36
N VAL A 211 -7.58 8.21 -4.75
CA VAL A 211 -6.39 7.47 -4.35
C VAL A 211 -6.40 6.17 -5.14
N GLY A 212 -6.01 6.28 -6.42
CA GLY A 212 -5.82 5.12 -7.28
C GLY A 212 -4.63 4.29 -6.83
N ASP A 213 -4.74 2.98 -7.06
CA ASP A 213 -3.64 2.01 -7.05
C ASP A 213 -2.42 2.68 -7.65
N MET A 214 -1.40 2.84 -6.82
CA MET A 214 -0.15 3.42 -7.30
C MET A 214 0.59 2.44 -8.22
N ASP A 215 0.11 1.20 -8.27
CA ASP A 215 0.69 0.03 -8.95
C ASP A 215 0.23 -0.10 -10.41
N ASP A 216 -0.84 0.60 -10.82
CA ASP A 216 -1.43 0.52 -12.15
C ASP A 216 -0.91 1.62 -13.10
N GLU A 217 0.39 1.62 -13.38
CA GLU A 217 0.88 2.08 -14.67
C GLU A 217 1.45 0.87 -15.40
N ASP A 218 0.70 0.42 -16.42
CA ASP A 218 0.96 -0.65 -17.39
C ASP A 218 0.50 -2.08 -17.00
N SER A 219 -0.82 -2.26 -16.92
CA SER A 219 -1.46 -3.47 -17.49
C SER A 219 -1.79 -3.24 -18.98
N GLU A 220 -0.78 -2.86 -19.78
CA GLU A 220 -0.89 -3.02 -21.23
C GLU A 220 -0.75 -4.52 -21.55
N GLU A 221 -1.78 -5.06 -22.20
CA GLU A 221 -1.85 -6.31 -22.97
C GLU A 221 -1.04 -7.52 -22.45
N TYR A 222 -1.75 -8.49 -21.86
CA TYR A 222 -1.47 -9.92 -22.07
C TYR A 222 -2.76 -10.72 -22.21
#